data_AF-C6J4Y2-F1
#
_entry.id   AF-C6J4Y2-F1
#
_cell.length_a   1.000
_cell.length_b   1.000
_cell.length_c   1.000
_cell.angle_alpha   90.00
_cell.angle_beta   90.00
_cell.angle_gamma   90.00
#
_symmetry.space_group_name_H-M   'P 1'
#
loop_
_entity.id
_entity.type
_entity.pdbx_description
1 polymer ?
#
loop_
_entity_poly.entity_id
_entity_poly.type
_entity_poly.pdbx_seq_one_letter_code
_entity_poly.pdbx_strand_id
1 'polypeptide(L)'
;MRMANSYRMELTVMKWRSSIKLLLLTVITISLMLGGYRPTYAASSWDAALSGIDAMYDGLTAVQTLVKQESLEILALRKKNNDALAAINAKLKVIDQATITRLTQESDSLQRKHASLLEEYKSLGKQVTAAKKRKDKKTADLLELKRNKLKPAATAASAEIKAKKDALAAAKKAKAAKVKVVKDALAPVQTLKKQITAENKSVAAARKHLSAADKRYKASVKRGDAIVAALELKIVYDQTKTIHTSLTKVYDWEKQISRTITNASAKLPK
;
A
#
# COMPACT_ATOMS: atom_id res chain seq x y z
N MET A 1 42.85 -71.44 -68.65
CA MET A 1 41.67 -71.62 -67.78
C MET A 1 42.15 -72.28 -66.48
N ARG A 2 42.78 -71.48 -65.61
CA ARG A 2 43.57 -71.97 -64.47
C ARG A 2 43.50 -70.99 -63.31
N MET A 3 43.29 -71.58 -62.15
CA MET A 3 43.45 -71.07 -60.80
C MET A 3 44.56 -70.03 -60.64
N ALA A 4 44.19 -68.75 -60.48
CA ALA A 4 45.15 -67.71 -60.04
C ALA A 4 44.52 -66.45 -59.40
N ASN A 5 43.27 -66.49 -58.91
CA ASN A 5 42.61 -65.25 -58.44
C ASN A 5 41.96 -65.32 -57.04
N SER A 6 42.15 -66.39 -56.27
CA SER A 6 41.55 -66.54 -54.93
C SER A 6 42.52 -66.33 -53.76
N TYR A 7 43.82 -66.12 -54.02
CA TYR A 7 44.83 -65.87 -52.95
C TYR A 7 45.27 -64.40 -52.82
N ARG A 8 44.69 -63.47 -53.61
CA ARG A 8 45.09 -62.04 -53.61
C ARG A 8 44.17 -61.11 -52.79
N MET A 9 43.06 -61.61 -52.23
CA MET A 9 42.15 -60.79 -51.39
C MET A 9 42.31 -60.98 -49.88
N GLU A 10 42.80 -62.13 -49.40
CA GLU A 10 42.96 -62.39 -47.95
C GLU A 10 44.18 -61.68 -47.33
N LEU A 11 45.25 -61.43 -48.10
CA LEU A 11 46.47 -60.79 -47.61
C LEU A 11 46.37 -59.26 -47.46
N THR A 12 45.37 -58.63 -48.08
CA THR A 12 45.17 -57.17 -48.06
C THR A 12 44.35 -56.69 -46.86
N VAL A 13 43.42 -57.52 -46.35
CA VAL A 13 42.55 -57.16 -45.22
C VAL A 13 43.29 -57.24 -43.88
N MET A 14 44.26 -58.14 -43.75
CA MET A 14 45.00 -58.34 -42.50
C MET A 14 46.06 -57.26 -42.22
N LYS A 15 46.66 -56.65 -43.26
CA LYS A 15 47.58 -55.51 -43.10
C LYS A 15 46.86 -54.21 -42.72
N TRP A 16 45.63 -54.02 -43.17
CA TRP A 16 44.88 -52.78 -42.90
C TRP A 16 44.42 -52.65 -41.45
N ARG A 17 44.03 -53.77 -40.80
CA ARG A 17 43.59 -53.78 -39.40
C ARG A 17 44.73 -53.58 -38.39
N SER A 18 45.97 -53.87 -38.76
CA SER A 18 47.15 -53.66 -37.91
C SER A 18 47.68 -52.22 -37.99
N SER A 19 47.65 -51.62 -39.19
CA SER A 19 48.04 -50.23 -39.40
C SER A 19 47.09 -49.23 -38.73
N ILE A 20 45.78 -49.53 -38.65
CA ILE A 20 44.79 -48.67 -37.97
C ILE A 20 44.95 -48.71 -36.43
N LYS A 21 45.32 -49.87 -35.86
CA LYS A 21 45.61 -49.98 -34.42
C LYS A 21 46.88 -49.25 -34.02
N LEU A 22 47.90 -49.25 -34.87
CA LEU A 22 49.14 -48.51 -34.64
C LEU A 22 48.94 -46.99 -34.75
N LEU A 23 48.06 -46.54 -35.64
CA LEU A 23 47.71 -45.11 -35.83
C LEU A 23 46.79 -44.57 -34.71
N LEU A 24 45.90 -45.40 -34.15
CA LEU A 24 45.09 -45.03 -32.98
C LEU A 24 45.94 -44.96 -31.70
N LEU A 25 46.97 -45.81 -31.56
CA LEU A 25 47.87 -45.77 -30.40
C LEU A 25 48.83 -44.58 -30.42
N THR A 26 49.25 -44.10 -31.61
CA THR A 26 50.10 -42.91 -31.74
C THR A 26 49.32 -41.60 -31.55
N VAL A 27 48.04 -41.54 -31.92
CA VAL A 27 47.19 -40.35 -31.66
C VAL A 27 46.86 -40.21 -30.16
N ILE A 28 46.72 -41.32 -29.43
CA ILE A 28 46.48 -41.30 -27.98
C ILE A 28 47.74 -40.90 -27.20
N THR A 29 48.93 -41.35 -27.61
CA THR A 29 50.19 -40.98 -26.95
C THR A 29 50.65 -39.55 -27.27
N ILE A 30 50.37 -39.03 -28.47
CA ILE A 30 50.63 -37.62 -28.81
C ILE A 30 49.63 -36.68 -28.08
N SER A 31 48.39 -37.13 -27.84
CA SER A 31 47.41 -36.36 -27.04
C SER A 31 47.77 -36.30 -25.54
N LEU A 32 48.56 -37.26 -25.03
CA LEU A 32 49.05 -37.29 -23.65
C LEU A 32 50.36 -36.52 -23.44
N MET A 33 51.14 -36.26 -24.50
CA MET A 33 52.38 -35.46 -24.43
C MET A 33 52.18 -33.98 -24.84
N LEU A 34 51.01 -33.62 -25.39
CA LEU A 34 50.53 -32.24 -25.54
C LEU A 34 49.58 -31.81 -24.41
N GLY A 35 49.39 -32.66 -23.39
CA GLY A 35 48.65 -32.35 -22.16
C GLY A 35 49.43 -31.53 -21.12
N GLY A 36 50.62 -31.03 -21.49
CA GLY A 36 51.36 -30.04 -20.69
C GLY A 36 50.69 -28.67 -20.82
N TYR A 37 50.27 -28.11 -19.68
CA TYR A 37 49.52 -26.86 -19.51
C TYR A 37 48.01 -26.93 -19.74
N ARG A 38 47.32 -27.74 -18.92
CA ARG A 38 46.08 -27.20 -18.34
C ARG A 38 46.49 -26.08 -17.38
N PRO A 39 46.05 -24.83 -17.57
CA PRO A 39 46.39 -23.76 -16.65
C PRO A 39 45.87 -24.13 -15.25
N THR A 40 46.76 -24.19 -14.27
CA THR A 40 46.47 -24.28 -12.83
C THR A 40 45.61 -23.13 -12.30
N TYR A 41 45.27 -22.15 -13.16
CA TYR A 41 44.32 -21.08 -12.92
C TYR A 41 42.86 -21.55 -12.71
N ALA A 42 42.48 -22.73 -13.21
CA ALA A 42 41.12 -23.26 -13.03
C ALA A 42 40.88 -23.85 -11.62
N ALA A 43 41.90 -24.47 -11.01
CA ALA A 43 41.81 -24.99 -9.65
C ALA A 43 41.74 -23.84 -8.63
N SER A 44 42.60 -22.82 -8.79
CA SER A 44 42.58 -21.65 -7.91
C SER A 44 41.30 -20.83 -8.02
N SER A 45 40.68 -20.71 -9.20
CA SER A 45 39.39 -20.01 -9.37
C SER A 45 38.20 -20.82 -8.88
N TRP A 46 38.25 -22.15 -8.95
CA TRP A 46 37.22 -23.03 -8.39
C TRP A 46 37.25 -23.04 -6.85
N ASP A 47 38.44 -23.18 -6.24
CA ASP A 47 38.61 -23.11 -4.78
C ASP A 47 38.24 -21.73 -4.23
N ALA A 48 38.60 -20.65 -4.95
CA ALA A 48 38.16 -19.30 -4.61
C ALA A 48 36.64 -19.12 -4.71
N ALA A 49 35.99 -19.71 -5.72
CA ALA A 49 34.54 -19.68 -5.85
C ALA A 49 33.86 -20.44 -4.70
N LEU A 50 34.42 -21.58 -4.28
CA LEU A 50 33.90 -22.37 -3.16
C LEU A 50 34.03 -21.63 -1.83
N SER A 51 35.20 -21.05 -1.53
CA SER A 51 35.40 -20.22 -0.34
C SER A 51 34.50 -18.98 -0.34
N GLY A 52 34.30 -18.36 -1.51
CA GLY A 52 33.37 -17.25 -1.68
C GLY A 52 31.92 -17.62 -1.39
N ILE A 53 31.49 -18.83 -1.78
CA ILE A 53 30.13 -19.32 -1.50
C ILE A 53 29.88 -19.42 0.00
N ASP A 54 30.83 -19.98 0.76
CA ASP A 54 30.72 -20.15 2.21
C ASP A 54 30.56 -18.81 2.94
N ALA A 55 31.47 -17.86 2.65
CA ALA A 55 31.40 -16.51 3.22
C ALA A 55 30.11 -15.74 2.84
N MET A 56 29.59 -15.94 1.63
CA MET A 56 28.34 -15.32 1.21
C MET A 56 27.11 -15.96 1.88
N TYR A 57 27.18 -17.23 2.25
CA TYR A 57 26.07 -17.96 2.86
C TYR A 57 25.77 -17.50 4.28
N ASP A 58 26.82 -17.23 5.07
CA ASP A 58 26.69 -16.65 6.41
C ASP A 58 26.05 -15.26 6.36
N GLY A 59 26.55 -14.40 5.47
CA GLY A 59 26.00 -13.07 5.24
C GLY A 59 24.54 -13.12 4.75
N LEU A 60 24.23 -14.05 3.84
CA LEU A 60 22.87 -14.25 3.33
C LEU A 60 21.91 -14.66 4.45
N THR A 61 22.30 -15.61 5.29
CA THR A 61 21.48 -16.10 6.40
C THR A 61 21.17 -14.99 7.41
N ALA A 62 22.15 -14.15 7.73
CA ALA A 62 21.97 -12.98 8.58
C ALA A 62 20.93 -12.01 7.98
N VAL A 63 21.08 -11.63 6.71
CA VAL A 63 20.15 -10.68 6.05
C VAL A 63 18.75 -11.29 5.88
N GLN A 64 18.63 -12.59 5.59
CA GLN A 64 17.33 -13.27 5.53
C GLN A 64 16.58 -13.24 6.87
N THR A 65 17.32 -13.41 7.97
CA THR A 65 16.77 -13.31 9.33
C THR A 65 16.23 -11.90 9.59
N LEU A 66 16.99 -10.86 9.24
CA LEU A 66 16.55 -9.47 9.35
C LEU A 66 15.30 -9.19 8.50
N VAL A 67 15.29 -9.64 7.24
CA VAL A 67 14.11 -9.49 6.35
C VAL A 67 12.87 -10.14 6.96
N LYS A 68 12.99 -11.32 7.56
CA LYS A 68 11.89 -12.03 8.21
C LYS A 68 11.38 -11.27 9.42
N GLN A 69 12.28 -10.86 10.32
CA GLN A 69 11.94 -10.11 11.52
C GLN A 69 11.26 -8.79 11.17
N GLU A 70 11.86 -7.98 10.30
CA GLU A 70 11.35 -6.66 9.93
C GLU A 70 9.99 -6.76 9.22
N SER A 71 9.79 -7.80 8.40
CA SER A 71 8.48 -8.06 7.80
C SER A 71 7.39 -8.30 8.85
N LEU A 72 7.69 -9.03 9.93
CA LEU A 72 6.74 -9.27 11.02
C LEU A 72 6.45 -7.99 11.81
N GLU A 73 7.48 -7.20 12.11
CA GLU A 73 7.34 -5.92 12.81
C GLU A 73 6.51 -4.92 12.01
N ILE A 74 6.73 -4.82 10.70
CA ILE A 74 5.93 -3.99 9.79
C ILE A 74 4.46 -4.41 9.81
N LEU A 75 4.17 -5.72 9.78
CA LEU A 75 2.79 -6.21 9.84
C LEU A 75 2.12 -5.87 11.17
N ALA A 76 2.83 -6.03 12.29
CA ALA A 76 2.33 -5.67 13.61
C ALA A 76 2.03 -4.16 13.72
N LEU A 77 2.98 -3.31 13.29
CA LEU A 77 2.79 -1.85 13.26
C LEU A 77 1.61 -1.45 12.38
N ARG A 78 1.51 -2.02 11.17
CA ARG A 78 0.44 -1.72 10.24
C ARG A 78 -0.93 -2.07 10.81
N LYS A 79 -1.06 -3.23 11.47
CA LYS A 79 -2.29 -3.62 12.15
C LYS A 79 -2.66 -2.58 13.21
N LYS A 80 -1.72 -2.26 14.12
CA LYS A 80 -1.92 -1.27 15.18
C LYS A 80 -2.31 0.11 14.62
N ASN A 81 -1.64 0.55 13.55
CA ASN A 81 -1.92 1.82 12.88
C ASN A 81 -3.33 1.86 12.29
N ASN A 82 -3.75 0.79 11.62
CA ASN A 82 -5.09 0.71 11.03
C ASN A 82 -6.19 0.68 12.11
N ASP A 83 -5.99 -0.08 13.19
CA ASP A 83 -6.91 -0.14 14.32
C ASP A 83 -7.06 1.25 14.97
N ALA A 84 -5.95 1.95 15.19
CA ALA A 84 -5.96 3.31 15.75
C ALA A 84 -6.63 4.34 14.82
N LEU A 85 -6.38 4.27 13.50
CA LEU A 85 -7.06 5.12 12.53
C LEU A 85 -8.58 4.88 12.52
N ALA A 86 -9.01 3.62 12.61
CA ALA A 86 -10.43 3.26 12.70
C ALA A 86 -11.05 3.85 13.97
N ALA A 87 -10.36 3.76 15.11
CA ALA A 87 -10.81 4.33 16.37
C ALA A 87 -10.94 5.87 16.31
N ILE A 88 -9.96 6.57 15.71
CA ILE A 88 -10.05 8.02 15.50
C ILE A 88 -11.25 8.36 14.62
N ASN A 89 -11.43 7.65 13.50
CA ASN A 89 -12.54 7.89 12.58
C ASN A 89 -13.91 7.65 13.25
N ALA A 90 -14.02 6.65 14.12
CA ALA A 90 -15.22 6.42 14.92
C ALA A 90 -15.50 7.60 15.86
N LYS A 91 -14.48 8.08 16.59
CA LYS A 91 -14.60 9.25 17.47
C LYS A 91 -15.01 10.50 16.70
N LEU A 92 -14.42 10.76 15.53
CA LEU A 92 -14.77 11.91 14.69
C LEU A 92 -16.25 11.95 14.27
N LYS A 93 -16.89 10.79 14.05
CA LYS A 93 -18.32 10.71 13.70
C LYS A 93 -19.21 11.22 14.83
N VAL A 94 -18.86 10.87 16.07
CA VAL A 94 -19.68 11.14 17.25
C VAL A 94 -19.42 12.52 17.88
N ILE A 95 -18.37 13.24 17.48
CA ILE A 95 -18.10 14.62 17.95
C ILE A 95 -19.37 15.46 17.85
N ASP A 96 -19.76 16.07 18.97
CA ASP A 96 -20.90 16.97 19.13
C ASP A 96 -22.24 16.40 18.60
N GLN A 97 -22.32 15.09 18.35
CA GLN A 97 -23.48 14.50 17.67
C GLN A 97 -24.74 14.59 18.54
N ALA A 98 -24.62 14.35 19.85
CA ALA A 98 -25.73 14.49 20.79
C ALA A 98 -26.27 15.93 20.83
N THR A 99 -25.38 16.93 20.89
CA THR A 99 -25.76 18.35 20.89
C THR A 99 -26.46 18.75 19.59
N ILE A 100 -25.93 18.31 18.45
CA ILE A 100 -26.55 18.57 17.14
C ILE A 100 -27.93 17.91 17.06
N THR A 101 -28.05 16.64 17.46
CA THR A 101 -29.32 15.93 17.48
C THR A 101 -30.35 16.65 18.36
N ARG A 102 -29.98 17.04 19.58
CA ARG A 102 -30.85 17.80 20.48
C ARG A 102 -31.29 19.13 19.87
N LEU A 103 -30.36 19.94 19.35
CA LEU A 103 -30.68 21.23 18.74
C LEU A 103 -31.56 21.09 17.49
N THR A 104 -31.39 20.01 16.72
CA THR A 104 -32.29 19.67 15.61
C THR A 104 -33.70 19.38 16.13
N GLN A 105 -33.84 18.49 17.13
CA GLN A 105 -35.15 18.16 17.70
C GLN A 105 -35.84 19.39 18.31
N GLU A 106 -35.10 20.24 19.03
CA GLU A 106 -35.63 21.49 19.60
C GLU A 106 -36.09 22.47 18.52
N SER A 107 -35.28 22.67 17.48
CA SER A 107 -35.65 23.53 16.35
C SER A 107 -36.92 23.04 15.65
N ASP A 108 -37.01 21.73 15.41
CA ASP A 108 -38.15 21.13 14.73
C ASP A 108 -39.42 21.19 15.60
N SER A 109 -39.28 20.95 16.91
CA SER A 109 -40.37 21.07 17.87
C SER A 109 -40.93 22.48 17.95
N LEU A 110 -40.06 23.51 18.03
CA LEU A 110 -40.49 24.90 18.02
C LEU A 110 -41.15 25.30 16.70
N GLN A 111 -40.61 24.82 15.57
CA GLN A 111 -41.20 25.09 14.28
C GLN A 111 -42.62 24.51 14.17
N ARG A 112 -42.85 23.30 14.73
CA ARG A 112 -44.20 22.70 14.80
C ARG A 112 -45.10 23.45 15.77
N LYS A 113 -44.61 23.78 16.96
CA LYS A 113 -45.35 24.50 18.01
C LYS A 113 -45.90 25.85 17.52
N HIS A 114 -45.10 26.59 16.75
CA HIS A 114 -45.45 27.93 16.27
C HIS A 114 -46.06 27.93 14.86
N ALA A 115 -46.20 26.77 14.20
CA ALA A 115 -46.63 26.68 12.80
C ALA A 115 -47.98 27.36 12.55
N SER A 116 -49.00 27.04 13.35
CA SER A 116 -50.35 27.59 13.18
C SER A 116 -50.39 29.10 13.34
N LEU A 117 -49.71 29.64 14.36
CA LEU A 117 -49.63 31.09 14.61
C LEU A 117 -48.95 31.83 13.45
N LEU A 118 -47.84 31.28 12.95
CA LEU A 118 -47.07 31.92 11.87
C LEU A 118 -47.83 31.85 10.54
N GLU A 119 -48.50 30.75 10.25
CA GLU A 119 -49.35 30.61 9.05
C GLU A 119 -50.59 31.51 9.12
N GLU A 120 -51.22 31.65 10.28
CA GLU A 120 -52.34 32.60 10.47
C GLU A 120 -51.88 34.04 10.25
N TYR A 121 -50.78 34.46 10.89
CA TYR A 121 -50.21 35.80 10.71
C TYR A 121 -49.86 36.07 9.23
N LYS A 122 -49.28 35.09 8.53
CA LYS A 122 -48.93 35.18 7.11
C LYS A 122 -50.17 35.22 6.20
N SER A 123 -51.18 34.41 6.50
CA SER A 123 -52.46 34.38 5.79
C SER A 123 -53.19 35.71 5.89
N LEU A 124 -53.28 36.29 7.10
CA LEU A 124 -53.86 37.62 7.30
C LEU A 124 -53.11 38.68 6.48
N GLY A 125 -51.78 38.63 6.45
CA GLY A 125 -50.97 39.51 5.59
C GLY A 125 -51.34 39.42 4.11
N LYS A 126 -51.51 38.21 3.57
CA LYS A 126 -51.97 37.99 2.18
C LYS A 126 -53.38 38.53 1.95
N GLN A 127 -54.30 38.30 2.89
CA GLN A 127 -55.68 38.77 2.78
C GLN A 127 -55.77 40.30 2.82
N VAL A 128 -54.97 40.96 3.67
CA VAL A 128 -54.81 42.42 3.68
C VAL A 128 -54.35 42.92 2.31
N THR A 129 -53.28 42.34 1.74
CA THR A 129 -52.79 42.72 0.41
C THR A 129 -53.86 42.55 -0.67
N ALA A 130 -54.65 41.47 -0.61
CA ALA A 130 -55.73 41.23 -1.55
C ALA A 130 -56.89 42.25 -1.42
N ALA A 131 -57.30 42.59 -0.19
CA ALA A 131 -58.33 43.60 0.06
C ALA A 131 -57.89 45.00 -0.41
N LYS A 132 -56.63 45.38 -0.13
CA LYS A 132 -56.02 46.63 -0.64
C LYS A 132 -56.05 46.69 -2.17
N LYS A 133 -55.75 45.58 -2.86
CA LYS A 133 -55.84 45.51 -4.33
C LYS A 133 -57.27 45.70 -4.86
N ARG A 134 -58.28 45.22 -4.13
CA ARG A 134 -59.71 45.40 -4.47
C ARG A 134 -60.27 46.77 -4.05
N LYS A 135 -59.44 47.66 -3.48
CA LYS A 135 -59.86 48.96 -2.92
C LYS A 135 -60.91 48.85 -1.79
N ASP A 136 -61.02 47.69 -1.15
CA ASP A 136 -61.90 47.48 -0.01
C ASP A 136 -61.19 47.87 1.29
N LYS A 137 -61.28 49.17 1.63
CA LYS A 137 -60.60 49.75 2.79
C LYS A 137 -61.10 49.16 4.11
N LYS A 138 -62.42 48.97 4.25
CA LYS A 138 -63.03 48.45 5.49
C LYS A 138 -62.50 47.06 5.80
N THR A 139 -62.49 46.16 4.81
CA THR A 139 -61.98 44.79 5.00
C THR A 139 -60.47 44.78 5.23
N ALA A 140 -59.71 45.63 4.53
CA ALA A 140 -58.27 45.75 4.73
C ALA A 140 -57.92 46.19 6.17
N ASP A 141 -58.60 47.20 6.71
CA ASP A 141 -58.34 47.73 8.06
C ASP A 141 -58.71 46.71 9.15
N LEU A 142 -59.84 45.99 9.00
CA LEU A 142 -60.23 44.93 9.92
C LEU A 142 -59.23 43.77 9.96
N LEU A 143 -58.74 43.34 8.79
CA LEU A 143 -57.72 42.28 8.70
C LEU A 143 -56.36 42.75 9.25
N GLU A 144 -56.00 44.02 9.04
CA GLU A 144 -54.76 44.59 9.57
C GLU A 144 -54.81 44.69 11.11
N LEU A 145 -55.94 45.06 11.71
CA LEU A 145 -56.13 45.04 13.16
C LEU A 145 -55.94 43.63 13.75
N LYS A 146 -56.55 42.60 13.12
CA LYS A 146 -56.37 41.20 13.53
C LYS A 146 -54.90 40.76 13.42
N ARG A 147 -54.25 41.11 12.32
CA ARG A 147 -52.82 40.83 12.11
C ARG A 147 -51.93 41.53 13.15
N ASN A 148 -52.23 42.79 13.46
CA ASN A 148 -51.47 43.58 14.43
C ASN A 148 -51.58 43.02 15.85
N LYS A 149 -52.73 42.43 16.23
CA LYS A 149 -52.89 41.69 17.48
C LYS A 149 -51.95 40.48 17.57
N LEU A 150 -51.76 39.76 16.47
CA LEU A 150 -50.88 38.59 16.42
C LEU A 150 -49.39 38.94 16.24
N LYS A 151 -49.08 40.15 15.77
CA LYS A 151 -47.73 40.58 15.41
C LYS A 151 -46.70 40.39 16.54
N PRO A 152 -46.95 40.75 17.82
CA PRO A 152 -45.97 40.54 18.88
C PRO A 152 -45.64 39.06 19.08
N ALA A 153 -46.67 38.20 19.15
CA ALA A 153 -46.52 36.77 19.32
C ALA A 153 -45.81 36.12 18.12
N ALA A 154 -46.19 36.49 16.89
CA ALA A 154 -45.54 36.00 15.66
C ALA A 154 -44.06 36.43 15.56
N THR A 155 -43.75 37.64 16.04
CA THR A 155 -42.37 38.17 16.06
C THR A 155 -41.52 37.43 17.09
N ALA A 156 -42.05 37.22 18.31
CA ALA A 156 -41.38 36.44 19.35
C ALA A 156 -41.13 34.99 18.90
N ALA A 157 -42.14 34.33 18.33
CA ALA A 157 -42.02 32.97 17.79
C ALA A 157 -40.97 32.86 16.66
N SER A 158 -40.96 33.84 15.74
CA SER A 158 -39.97 33.88 14.66
C SER A 158 -38.55 34.08 15.19
N ALA A 159 -38.38 34.95 16.20
CA ALA A 159 -37.09 35.19 16.85
C ALA A 159 -36.60 33.93 17.60
N GLU A 160 -37.48 33.23 18.30
CA GLU A 160 -37.15 31.99 19.01
C GLU A 160 -36.68 30.88 18.06
N ILE A 161 -37.43 30.64 16.96
CA ILE A 161 -37.04 29.68 15.92
C ILE A 161 -35.69 30.07 15.32
N LYS A 162 -35.49 31.35 15.00
CA LYS A 162 -34.24 31.85 14.44
C LYS A 162 -33.07 31.61 15.38
N ALA A 163 -33.21 31.94 16.66
CA ALA A 163 -32.17 31.74 17.66
C ALA A 163 -31.74 30.27 17.77
N LYS A 164 -32.70 29.32 17.74
CA LYS A 164 -32.39 27.89 17.77
C LYS A 164 -31.74 27.38 16.48
N LYS A 165 -32.17 27.88 15.31
CA LYS A 165 -31.52 27.56 14.02
C LYS A 165 -30.10 28.09 13.96
N ASP A 166 -29.87 29.30 14.45
CA ASP A 166 -28.54 29.91 14.52
C ASP A 166 -27.63 29.13 15.48
N ALA A 167 -28.16 28.68 16.63
CA ALA A 167 -27.43 27.81 17.57
C ALA A 167 -27.08 26.44 16.94
N LEU A 168 -28.00 25.83 16.20
CA LEU A 168 -27.75 24.58 15.45
C LEU A 168 -26.65 24.77 14.38
N ALA A 169 -26.70 25.88 13.64
CA ALA A 169 -25.69 26.21 12.63
C ALA A 169 -24.31 26.42 13.27
N ALA A 170 -24.25 27.14 14.39
CA ALA A 170 -23.02 27.35 15.16
C ALA A 170 -22.44 26.02 15.67
N ALA A 171 -23.28 25.13 16.21
CA ALA A 171 -22.85 23.80 16.68
C ALA A 171 -22.30 22.94 15.52
N LYS A 172 -22.95 22.95 14.35
CA LYS A 172 -22.45 22.24 13.16
C LYS A 172 -21.10 22.81 12.68
N LYS A 173 -20.93 24.14 12.69
CA LYS A 173 -19.68 24.80 12.33
C LYS A 173 -18.55 24.45 13.32
N ALA A 174 -18.85 24.45 14.62
CA ALA A 174 -17.89 24.05 15.65
C ALA A 174 -17.45 22.59 15.50
N LYS A 175 -18.40 21.67 15.26
CA LYS A 175 -18.09 20.26 14.94
C LYS A 175 -17.16 20.16 13.73
N ALA A 176 -17.49 20.86 12.63
CA ALA A 176 -16.68 20.83 11.42
C ALA A 176 -15.25 21.34 11.66
N ALA A 177 -15.08 22.40 12.44
CA ALA A 177 -13.77 22.93 12.82
C ALA A 177 -12.96 21.91 13.64
N LYS A 178 -13.56 21.29 14.66
CA LYS A 178 -12.91 20.24 15.47
C LYS A 178 -12.48 19.06 14.61
N VAL A 179 -13.37 18.59 13.73
CA VAL A 179 -13.06 17.48 12.80
C VAL A 179 -11.93 17.86 11.84
N LYS A 180 -11.93 19.08 11.32
CA LYS A 180 -10.90 19.57 10.40
C LYS A 180 -9.51 19.53 11.05
N VAL A 181 -9.38 19.99 12.29
CA VAL A 181 -8.09 19.99 13.02
C VAL A 181 -7.46 18.59 13.09
N VAL A 182 -8.28 17.55 13.36
CA VAL A 182 -7.79 16.17 13.42
C VAL A 182 -7.50 15.61 12.02
N LYS A 183 -8.35 15.89 11.02
CA LYS A 183 -8.12 15.45 9.64
C LYS A 183 -6.86 16.05 9.03
N ASP A 184 -6.61 17.34 9.28
CA ASP A 184 -5.40 18.03 8.82
C ASP A 184 -4.16 17.40 9.46
N ALA A 185 -4.22 17.04 10.74
CA ALA A 185 -3.14 16.33 11.42
C ALA A 185 -2.88 14.92 10.86
N LEU A 186 -3.92 14.26 10.29
CA LEU A 186 -3.80 12.96 9.63
C LEU A 186 -3.41 13.03 8.15
N ALA A 187 -3.38 14.22 7.54
CA ALA A 187 -3.07 14.37 6.11
C ALA A 187 -1.76 13.70 5.66
N PRO A 188 -0.64 13.77 6.44
CA PRO A 188 0.62 13.12 6.05
C PRO A 188 0.53 11.61 5.90
N VAL A 189 -0.41 10.94 6.58
CA VAL A 189 -0.59 9.47 6.52
C VAL A 189 -0.86 9.01 5.10
N GLN A 190 -1.61 9.77 4.30
CA GLN A 190 -1.93 9.39 2.92
C GLN A 190 -0.68 9.43 2.02
N THR A 191 0.19 10.41 2.21
CA THR A 191 1.46 10.50 1.49
C THR A 191 2.39 9.34 1.86
N LEU A 192 2.52 9.03 3.15
CA LEU A 192 3.33 7.90 3.64
C LEU A 192 2.80 6.56 3.11
N LYS A 193 1.47 6.36 3.09
CA LYS A 193 0.86 5.15 2.50
C LYS A 193 1.16 5.00 1.01
N LYS A 194 1.19 6.10 0.24
CA LYS A 194 1.60 6.08 -1.17
C LYS A 194 3.06 5.68 -1.33
N GLN A 195 3.96 6.23 -0.51
CA GLN A 195 5.38 5.86 -0.50
C GLN A 195 5.58 4.38 -0.17
N ILE A 196 4.91 3.88 0.88
CA ILE A 196 4.92 2.45 1.24
C ILE A 196 4.42 1.58 0.08
N THR A 197 3.36 2.00 -0.60
CA THR A 197 2.80 1.25 -1.75
C THR A 197 3.79 1.19 -2.91
N ALA A 198 4.46 2.30 -3.21
CA ALA A 198 5.48 2.35 -4.25
C ALA A 198 6.68 1.46 -3.89
N GLU A 199 7.20 1.55 -2.67
CA GLU A 199 8.35 0.77 -2.23
C GLU A 199 8.02 -0.73 -2.15
N ASN A 200 6.80 -1.11 -1.75
CA ASN A 200 6.37 -2.51 -1.78
C ASN A 200 6.36 -3.10 -3.20
N LYS A 201 6.15 -2.29 -4.24
CA LYS A 201 6.32 -2.77 -5.64
C LYS A 201 7.78 -3.08 -5.93
N SER A 202 8.71 -2.25 -5.46
CA SER A 202 10.16 -2.51 -5.55
C SER A 202 10.55 -3.79 -4.82
N VAL A 203 10.02 -4.00 -3.60
CA VAL A 203 10.21 -5.26 -2.85
C VAL A 203 9.68 -6.47 -3.63
N ALA A 204 8.49 -6.35 -4.23
CA ALA A 204 7.92 -7.43 -5.03
C ALA A 204 8.76 -7.75 -6.27
N ALA A 205 9.33 -6.73 -6.93
CA ALA A 205 10.25 -6.92 -8.05
C ALA A 205 11.54 -7.61 -7.61
N ALA A 206 12.18 -7.14 -6.54
CA ALA A 206 13.39 -7.75 -5.98
C ALA A 206 13.17 -9.21 -5.56
N ARG A 207 12.01 -9.54 -4.97
CA ARG A 207 11.63 -10.92 -4.64
C ARG A 207 11.51 -11.83 -5.87
N LYS A 208 11.02 -11.30 -7.00
CA LYS A 208 10.99 -12.07 -8.27
C LYS A 208 12.40 -12.37 -8.78
N HIS A 209 13.29 -11.37 -8.78
CA HIS A 209 14.68 -11.56 -9.17
C HIS A 209 15.41 -12.53 -8.25
N LEU A 210 15.21 -12.41 -6.93
CA LEU A 210 15.74 -13.33 -5.93
C LEU A 210 15.28 -14.76 -6.20
N SER A 211 13.99 -14.99 -6.43
CA SER A 211 13.46 -16.33 -6.71
C SER A 211 14.03 -16.93 -8.01
N ALA A 212 14.24 -16.10 -9.04
CA ALA A 212 14.87 -16.55 -10.28
C ALA A 212 16.35 -16.92 -10.08
N ALA A 213 17.10 -16.08 -9.37
CA ALA A 213 18.51 -16.32 -9.05
C ALA A 213 18.70 -17.55 -8.16
N ASP A 214 17.85 -17.74 -7.14
CA ASP A 214 17.88 -18.94 -6.28
C ASP A 214 17.66 -20.23 -7.07
N LYS A 215 16.75 -20.23 -8.06
CA LYS A 215 16.56 -21.37 -8.97
C LYS A 215 17.81 -21.65 -9.80
N ARG A 216 18.45 -20.61 -10.35
CA ARG A 216 19.67 -20.76 -11.16
C ARG A 216 20.86 -21.21 -10.32
N TYR A 217 21.03 -20.66 -9.12
CA TYR A 217 22.00 -21.11 -8.12
C TYR A 217 21.86 -22.61 -7.85
N LYS A 218 20.67 -23.08 -7.47
CA LYS A 218 20.38 -24.50 -7.22
C LYS A 218 20.66 -25.38 -8.43
N ALA A 219 20.38 -24.88 -9.64
CA ALA A 219 20.67 -25.61 -10.87
C ALA A 219 22.19 -25.71 -11.14
N SER A 220 22.96 -24.65 -10.88
CA SER A 220 24.42 -24.64 -11.04
C SER A 220 25.11 -25.55 -10.03
N VAL A 221 24.65 -25.54 -8.76
CA VAL A 221 25.12 -26.49 -7.74
C VAL A 221 24.92 -27.93 -8.19
N LYS A 222 23.73 -28.28 -8.73
CA LYS A 222 23.46 -29.63 -9.25
C LYS A 222 24.35 -30.02 -10.42
N ARG A 223 24.82 -29.06 -11.22
CA ARG A 223 25.75 -29.29 -12.34
C ARG A 223 27.23 -29.32 -11.91
N GLY A 224 27.55 -29.04 -10.65
CA GLY A 224 28.93 -28.92 -10.17
C GLY A 224 29.66 -27.65 -10.66
N ASP A 225 28.92 -26.65 -11.14
CA ASP A 225 29.48 -25.40 -11.66
C ASP A 225 29.61 -24.36 -10.53
N ALA A 226 30.73 -24.44 -9.79
CA ALA A 226 30.98 -23.58 -8.64
C ALA A 226 31.08 -22.10 -9.01
N ILE A 227 31.58 -21.77 -10.21
CA ILE A 227 31.72 -20.38 -10.67
C ILE A 227 30.33 -19.76 -10.89
N VAL A 228 29.45 -20.42 -11.65
CA VAL A 228 28.10 -19.91 -11.88
C VAL A 228 27.27 -19.96 -10.59
N ALA A 229 27.49 -20.97 -9.72
CA ALA A 229 26.85 -21.00 -8.41
C ALA A 229 27.24 -19.78 -7.55
N ALA A 230 28.52 -19.42 -7.48
CA ALA A 230 28.97 -18.24 -6.74
C ALA A 230 28.35 -16.95 -7.31
N LEU A 231 28.28 -16.81 -8.63
CA LEU A 231 27.66 -15.64 -9.28
C LEU A 231 26.17 -15.52 -8.97
N GLU A 232 25.40 -16.59 -9.08
CA GLU A 232 23.96 -16.55 -8.79
C GLU A 232 23.68 -16.37 -7.29
N LEU A 233 24.52 -16.94 -6.41
CA LEU A 233 24.43 -16.72 -4.97
C LEU A 233 24.69 -15.26 -4.60
N LYS A 234 25.65 -14.61 -5.27
CA LYS A 234 25.87 -13.18 -5.13
C LYS A 234 24.61 -12.37 -5.50
N ILE A 235 23.93 -12.73 -6.58
CA ILE A 235 22.66 -12.09 -6.97
C ILE A 235 21.60 -12.31 -5.90
N VAL A 236 21.48 -13.52 -5.34
CA VAL A 236 20.55 -13.80 -4.23
C VAL A 236 20.86 -12.91 -3.02
N TYR A 237 22.13 -12.80 -2.63
CA TYR A 237 22.56 -11.94 -1.53
C TYR A 237 22.23 -10.46 -1.78
N ASP A 238 22.62 -9.93 -2.95
CA ASP A 238 22.39 -8.54 -3.33
C ASP A 238 20.88 -8.22 -3.32
N GLN A 239 20.04 -9.09 -3.89
CA GLN A 239 18.58 -8.90 -3.89
C GLN A 239 17.97 -8.99 -2.49
N THR A 240 18.49 -9.87 -1.62
CA THR A 240 18.03 -9.96 -0.23
C THR A 240 18.36 -8.67 0.52
N LYS A 241 19.55 -8.10 0.30
CA LYS A 241 19.97 -6.82 0.87
C LYS A 241 19.12 -5.64 0.34
N THR A 242 18.76 -5.64 -0.94
CA THR A 242 17.82 -4.68 -1.51
C THR A 242 16.45 -4.76 -0.83
N ILE A 243 15.92 -5.98 -0.64
CA ILE A 243 14.65 -6.20 0.07
C ILE A 243 14.72 -5.63 1.49
N HIS A 244 15.78 -5.96 2.25
CA HIS A 244 15.98 -5.44 3.60
C HIS A 244 15.99 -3.90 3.61
N THR A 245 16.80 -3.27 2.76
CA THR A 245 16.90 -1.81 2.67
C THR A 245 15.54 -1.15 2.39
N SER A 246 14.73 -1.75 1.52
CA SER A 246 13.37 -1.26 1.24
C SER A 246 12.42 -1.49 2.43
N LEU A 247 12.52 -2.61 3.13
CA LEU A 247 11.71 -2.88 4.32
C LEU A 247 12.04 -1.92 5.46
N THR A 248 13.30 -1.55 5.66
CA THR A 248 13.69 -0.52 6.64
C THR A 248 13.03 0.82 6.38
N LYS A 249 12.96 1.26 5.11
CA LYS A 249 12.21 2.47 4.76
C LYS A 249 10.72 2.34 5.08
N VAL A 250 10.12 1.19 4.75
CA VAL A 250 8.70 0.91 5.05
C VAL A 250 8.47 0.93 6.55
N TYR A 251 9.34 0.32 7.34
CA TYR A 251 9.29 0.32 8.79
C TYR A 251 9.36 1.74 9.37
N ASP A 252 10.29 2.56 8.88
CA ASP A 252 10.42 3.96 9.29
C ASP A 252 9.16 4.77 8.96
N TRP A 253 8.57 4.58 7.79
CA TRP A 253 7.30 5.23 7.45
C TRP A 253 6.13 4.73 8.31
N GLU A 254 6.05 3.45 8.65
CA GLU A 254 5.04 2.92 9.57
C GLU A 254 5.20 3.50 11.00
N LYS A 255 6.43 3.72 11.47
CA LYS A 255 6.69 4.45 12.73
C LYS A 255 6.27 5.92 12.63
N GLN A 256 6.53 6.59 11.51
CA GLN A 256 6.06 7.97 11.29
C GLN A 256 4.54 8.06 11.25
N ILE A 257 3.85 7.08 10.64
CA ILE A 257 2.39 6.96 10.70
C ILE A 257 1.94 6.82 12.16
N SER A 258 2.58 5.96 12.95
CA SER A 258 2.25 5.75 14.38
C SER A 258 2.33 7.07 15.18
N ARG A 259 3.39 7.85 14.96
CA ARG A 259 3.58 9.18 15.59
C ARG A 259 2.49 10.17 15.15
N THR A 260 2.19 10.19 13.85
CA THR A 260 1.16 11.08 13.28
C THR A 260 -0.23 10.76 13.86
N ILE A 261 -0.56 9.46 13.99
CA ILE A 261 -1.81 8.99 14.62
C ILE A 261 -1.87 9.40 16.09
N THR A 262 -0.77 9.30 16.82
CA THR A 262 -0.69 9.71 18.23
C THR A 262 -0.94 11.22 18.36
N ASN A 263 -0.28 12.03 17.53
CA ASN A 263 -0.46 13.47 17.49
C ASN A 263 -1.89 13.87 17.11
N ALA A 264 -2.51 13.17 16.15
CA ALA A 264 -3.90 13.41 15.77
C ALA A 264 -4.88 13.00 16.88
N SER A 265 -4.60 11.90 17.59
CA SER A 265 -5.40 11.44 18.73
C SER A 265 -5.41 12.44 19.87
N ALA A 266 -4.27 13.10 20.14
CA ALA A 266 -4.17 14.15 21.16
C ALA A 266 -4.99 15.40 20.83
N LYS A 267 -5.37 15.60 19.55
CA LYS A 267 -6.22 16.70 19.09
C LYS A 267 -7.70 16.38 19.08
N LEU A 268 -8.10 15.16 19.46
CA LEU A 268 -9.51 14.83 19.61
C LEU A 268 -10.10 15.67 20.75
N PRO A 269 -11.28 16.28 20.54
CA PRO A 269 -11.97 16.95 21.63
C PRO A 269 -12.31 15.92 22.72
N LYS A 270 -12.11 16.34 23.97
CA LYS A 270 -12.50 15.56 25.15
C LYS A 270 -14.02 15.53 25.30
#